data_AF-A0A955GEQ0-F1
#
_entry.id   AF-A0A955GEQ0-F1
#
_cell.length_a   1.000
_cell.length_b   1.000
_cell.length_c   1.000
_cell.angle_alpha   90.00
_cell.angle_beta   90.00
_cell.angle_gamma   90.00
#
_symmetry.space_group_name_H-M   'P 1'
#
loop_
_entity.id
_entity.type
_entity.pdbx_description
1 polymer ?
#
loop_
_entity_poly.entity_id
_entity_poly.type
_entity_poly.pdbx_seq_one_letter_code
_entity_poly.pdbx_strand_id
1 'polypeptide(L)'
;MRHRVDRVEARDVKLQLVKLGATPSQLKRPEVAELSKILYENEIIEAFILGYYDGGYGMMVATNIRVVFIDITPFGRLKIDDIPYGSVNSVELQIGMFFASVSLFSGPVRYRFWWLNKNSAHDFNRYVEYQMLKHQKEDVKL
;
A
#
# COMPACT_ATOMS: atom_id res chain seq x y z
N MET A 1 10.09 21.11 22.91
CA MET A 1 11.00 20.49 21.94
C MET A 1 10.13 19.80 20.89
N ARG A 2 9.98 20.37 19.68
CA ARG A 2 9.18 19.72 18.63
C ARG A 2 10.04 18.59 18.06
N HIS A 3 9.67 17.34 18.31
CA HIS A 3 10.30 16.22 17.61
C HIS A 3 10.04 16.41 16.11
N ARG A 4 11.09 16.73 15.35
CA ARG A 4 11.04 16.67 13.90
C ARG A 4 10.98 15.18 13.56
N VAL A 5 9.82 14.72 13.10
CA VAL A 5 9.72 13.38 12.53
C VAL A 5 10.30 13.49 11.14
N ASP A 6 11.46 12.89 10.92
CA ASP A 6 12.10 12.90 9.61
C ASP A 6 11.28 12.05 8.64
N ARG A 7 10.96 12.65 7.49
CA ARG A 7 10.06 12.10 6.47
C ARG A 7 10.85 11.80 5.21
N VAL A 8 10.37 10.85 4.41
CA VAL A 8 10.96 10.58 3.10
C VAL A 8 10.76 11.76 2.17
N GLU A 9 11.81 12.17 1.47
CA GLU A 9 11.71 13.20 0.44
C GLU A 9 10.83 12.75 -0.72
N ALA A 10 10.01 13.66 -1.26
CA ALA A 10 9.08 13.33 -2.36
C ALA A 10 9.77 12.77 -3.62
N ARG A 11 11.04 13.16 -3.83
CA ARG A 11 11.88 12.59 -4.89
C ARG A 11 12.14 11.10 -4.66
N ASP A 12 12.47 10.72 -3.43
CA ASP A 12 12.85 9.34 -3.11
C ASP A 12 11.65 8.42 -3.17
N VAL A 13 10.47 8.88 -2.72
CA VAL A 13 9.20 8.16 -2.93
C VAL A 13 8.99 7.82 -4.41
N LYS A 14 9.13 8.81 -5.30
CA LYS A 14 8.96 8.60 -6.74
C LYS A 14 10.00 7.63 -7.31
N LEU A 15 11.26 7.72 -6.87
CA LEU A 15 12.31 6.80 -7.29
C LEU A 15 12.02 5.36 -6.86
N GLN A 16 11.53 5.16 -5.64
CA GLN A 16 11.10 3.84 -5.16
C GLN A 16 9.95 3.29 -6.00
N LEU A 17 8.90 4.09 -6.25
CA LEU A 17 7.76 3.67 -7.08
C LEU A 17 8.16 3.34 -8.52
N VAL A 18 9.07 4.11 -9.13
CA VAL A 18 9.60 3.82 -10.47
C VAL A 18 10.31 2.47 -10.52
N LYS A 19 11.12 2.14 -9.51
CA LYS A 19 11.78 0.83 -9.42
C LYS A 19 10.79 -0.32 -9.34
N LEU A 20 9.61 -0.08 -8.79
CA LEU A 20 8.49 -1.03 -8.69
C LEU A 20 7.56 -1.00 -9.91
N GLY A 21 7.95 -0.31 -10.99
CA GLY A 21 7.21 -0.30 -12.25
C GLY A 21 6.09 0.74 -12.35
N ALA A 22 6.09 1.78 -11.51
CA ALA A 22 5.14 2.87 -11.64
C ALA A 22 5.29 3.62 -12.98
N THR A 23 4.16 3.83 -13.65
CA THR A 23 4.12 4.59 -14.90
C THR A 23 4.13 6.10 -14.66
N PRO A 24 4.52 6.92 -15.66
CA PRO A 24 4.51 8.38 -15.53
C PRO A 24 3.13 8.97 -15.15
N SER A 25 2.03 8.33 -15.53
CA SER A 25 0.68 8.78 -15.16
C SER A 25 0.36 8.47 -13.70
N GLN A 26 0.81 7.33 -13.17
CA GLN A 26 0.65 6.97 -11.76
C GLN A 26 1.47 7.90 -10.85
N LEU A 27 2.67 8.30 -11.25
CA LEU A 27 3.54 9.20 -10.45
C LEU A 27 2.99 10.63 -10.31
N LYS A 28 2.03 11.03 -11.15
CA LYS A 28 1.36 12.33 -11.09
C LYS A 28 0.11 12.31 -10.20
N ARG A 29 -0.27 11.14 -9.68
CA ARG A 29 -1.44 10.97 -8.84
C ARG A 29 -1.27 11.70 -7.51
N PRO A 30 -2.31 12.36 -6.99
CA PRO A 30 -2.21 13.12 -5.75
C PRO A 30 -1.90 12.22 -4.54
N GLU A 31 -2.30 10.95 -4.56
CA GLU A 31 -1.97 9.94 -3.53
C GLU A 31 -0.46 9.76 -3.39
N VAL A 32 0.28 9.82 -4.50
CA VAL A 32 1.76 9.71 -4.50
C VAL A 32 2.41 10.92 -3.83
N ALA A 33 1.81 12.11 -3.93
CA ALA A 33 2.33 13.30 -3.26
C ALA A 33 2.18 13.20 -1.74
N GLU A 34 1.10 12.58 -1.26
CA GLU A 34 0.85 12.40 0.17
C GLU A 34 1.81 11.42 0.84
N LEU A 35 2.34 10.42 0.11
CA LEU A 35 3.30 9.46 0.67
C LEU A 35 4.50 10.12 1.34
N SER A 36 5.07 11.18 0.75
CA SER A 36 6.20 11.92 1.35
C SER A 36 5.88 12.59 2.70
N LYS A 37 4.60 12.80 3.01
CA LYS A 37 4.15 13.37 4.28
C LYS A 37 3.87 12.29 5.34
N ILE A 38 3.66 11.05 4.89
CA ILE A 38 3.21 9.92 5.71
C ILE A 38 4.37 8.99 6.05
N LEU A 39 5.21 8.66 5.06
CA LEU A 39 6.31 7.72 5.21
C LEU A 39 7.44 8.30 6.07
N TYR A 40 7.98 7.48 6.96
CA TYR A 40 9.16 7.81 7.77
C TYR A 40 10.44 7.67 6.94
N GLU A 41 11.50 8.43 7.26
CA GLU A 41 12.76 8.44 6.50
C GLU A 41 13.34 7.05 6.15
N ASN A 42 13.21 6.07 7.06
CA ASN A 42 13.70 4.70 6.89
C ASN A 42 12.63 3.69 6.42
N GLU A 43 11.45 4.18 6.06
CA GLU A 43 10.36 3.36 5.52
C GLU A 43 10.55 3.15 4.02
N ILE A 44 10.66 1.89 3.62
CA ILE A 44 10.93 1.47 2.25
C ILE A 44 9.65 0.92 1.65
N ILE A 45 9.26 1.43 0.48
CA ILE A 45 8.15 0.90 -0.31
C ILE A 45 8.63 -0.35 -1.05
N GLU A 46 7.95 -1.46 -0.81
CA GLU A 46 8.31 -2.79 -1.34
C GLU A 46 7.32 -3.27 -2.40
N ALA A 47 6.06 -2.85 -2.30
CA ALA A 47 5.07 -3.05 -3.35
C ALA A 47 3.96 -2.00 -3.27
N PHE A 48 3.26 -1.77 -4.38
CA PHE A 48 2.08 -0.90 -4.39
C PHE A 48 1.05 -1.37 -5.41
N ILE A 49 -0.22 -1.04 -5.14
CA ILE A 49 -1.32 -1.13 -6.09
C ILE A 49 -2.04 0.20 -6.13
N LEU A 50 -2.56 0.54 -7.30
CA LEU A 50 -3.28 1.78 -7.52
C LEU A 50 -4.40 1.50 -8.52
N GLY A 51 -5.64 1.78 -8.13
CA GLY A 51 -6.81 1.30 -8.84
C GLY A 51 -8.12 1.70 -8.17
N TYR A 52 -9.22 1.19 -8.70
CA TYR A 52 -10.55 1.45 -8.14
C TYR A 52 -10.84 0.53 -6.96
N TYR A 53 -11.53 1.08 -5.97
CA TYR A 53 -12.00 0.40 -4.77
C TYR A 53 -13.41 0.89 -4.41
N ASP A 54 -14.04 0.31 -3.39
CA ASP A 54 -15.43 0.61 -2.99
C ASP A 54 -15.73 2.11 -2.77
N GLY A 55 -14.73 2.92 -2.38
CA GLY A 55 -14.89 4.37 -2.16
C GLY A 55 -14.46 5.26 -3.34
N GLY A 56 -14.02 4.70 -4.46
CA GLY A 56 -13.57 5.46 -5.63
C GLY A 56 -12.26 4.94 -6.19
N TYR A 57 -11.23 5.77 -6.19
CA TYR A 57 -9.90 5.43 -6.69
C TYR A 57 -8.88 5.69 -5.60
N GLY A 58 -7.96 4.77 -5.38
CA GLY A 58 -7.00 4.90 -4.29
C GLY A 58 -5.70 4.18 -4.56
N MET A 59 -4.86 4.20 -3.55
CA MET A 59 -3.55 3.57 -3.53
C MET A 59 -3.41 2.73 -2.27
N MET A 60 -2.83 1.54 -2.40
CA MET A 60 -2.27 0.80 -1.26
C MET A 60 -0.79 0.60 -1.47
N VAL A 61 -0.02 0.82 -0.42
CA VAL A 61 1.43 0.74 -0.42
C VAL A 61 1.85 -0.19 0.69
N ALA A 62 2.53 -1.27 0.35
CA ALA A 62 3.15 -2.16 1.31
C ALA A 62 4.61 -1.75 1.52
N THR A 63 4.98 -1.48 2.76
CA THR A 63 6.32 -1.02 3.14
C THR A 63 7.08 -2.10 3.92
N ASN A 64 8.32 -1.85 4.30
CA ASN A 64 9.04 -2.74 5.22
C ASN A 64 8.39 -2.87 6.61
N ILE A 65 7.42 -2.03 6.98
CA ILE A 65 6.84 -2.00 8.33
C ILE A 65 5.30 -2.15 8.39
N ARG A 66 4.56 -1.72 7.35
CA ARG A 66 3.09 -1.75 7.35
C ARG A 66 2.50 -1.63 5.94
N VAL A 67 1.20 -1.81 5.82
CA VAL A 67 0.44 -1.40 4.64
C VAL A 67 -0.19 -0.03 4.90
N VAL A 68 -0.06 0.89 3.96
CA VAL A 68 -0.69 2.22 3.99
C VAL A 68 -1.74 2.29 2.89
N PHE A 69 -2.98 2.58 3.26
CA PHE A 69 -4.06 2.89 2.32
C PHE A 69 -4.23 4.41 2.21
N ILE A 70 -4.36 4.92 0.99
CA ILE A 70 -4.53 6.34 0.70
C ILE A 70 -5.65 6.51 -0.32
N ASP A 71 -6.61 7.37 0.01
CA ASP A 71 -7.65 7.84 -0.90
C ASP A 71 -7.83 9.35 -0.74
N ILE A 72 -7.97 10.03 -1.87
CA ILE A 72 -8.32 11.45 -1.93
C ILE A 72 -9.69 11.54 -2.57
N THR A 73 -10.71 11.59 -1.72
CA THR A 73 -12.10 11.57 -2.18
C THR A 73 -12.40 12.82 -3.02
N PRO A 74 -13.47 12.78 -3.85
CA PRO A 74 -14.06 14.00 -4.39
C PRO A 74 -14.26 15.04 -3.27
N PHE A 75 -14.01 16.32 -3.58
CA PHE A 75 -13.95 17.44 -2.62
C PHE A 75 -12.70 17.51 -1.72
N GLY A 76 -11.68 16.69 -1.99
CA GLY A 76 -10.34 16.85 -1.39
C GLY A 76 -10.22 16.35 0.05
N ARG A 77 -11.11 15.46 0.50
CA ARG A 77 -10.92 14.80 1.80
C ARG A 77 -9.89 13.70 1.63
N LEU A 78 -8.85 13.75 2.47
CA LEU A 78 -7.80 12.76 2.53
C LEU A 78 -8.17 11.69 3.55
N LYS A 79 -8.25 10.44 3.10
CA LYS A 79 -8.38 9.26 3.95
C LYS A 79 -7.07 8.48 3.92
N ILE A 80 -6.48 8.26 5.09
CA ILE A 80 -5.27 7.47 5.27
C ILE A 80 -5.55 6.44 6.35
N ASP A 81 -5.33 5.17 6.04
CA ASP A 81 -5.37 4.10 7.03
C ASP A 81 -4.00 3.42 7.08
N ASP A 82 -3.41 3.38 8.28
CA ASP A 82 -2.19 2.64 8.56
C ASP A 82 -2.55 1.25 9.09
N ILE A 83 -2.12 0.20 8.38
CA ILE A 83 -2.50 -1.18 8.63
C ILE A 83 -1.23 -1.98 9.00
N PRO A 84 -0.94 -2.18 10.29
CA PRO A 84 0.17 -3.01 10.73
C PRO A 84 0.04 -4.44 10.21
N TYR A 85 1.15 -5.10 9.89
CA TYR A 85 1.10 -6.47 9.39
C TYR A 85 0.45 -7.47 10.37
N GLY A 86 0.64 -7.26 11.67
CA GLY A 86 -0.01 -8.08 12.71
C GLY A 86 -1.53 -7.94 12.77
N SER A 87 -2.13 -6.89 12.17
CA SER A 87 -3.59 -6.74 12.11
C SER A 87 -4.20 -7.31 10.83
N VAL A 88 -3.39 -7.67 9.84
CA VAL A 88 -3.86 -8.25 8.57
C VAL A 88 -4.24 -9.71 8.81
N ASN A 89 -5.52 -10.04 8.61
CA ASN A 89 -6.01 -11.40 8.75
C ASN A 89 -5.77 -12.24 7.49
N SER A 90 -6.00 -11.65 6.32
CA SER A 90 -5.77 -12.28 5.02
C SER A 90 -5.56 -11.24 3.93
N VAL A 91 -4.88 -11.67 2.88
CA VAL A 91 -4.83 -10.99 1.59
C VAL A 91 -5.15 -12.01 0.50
N GLU A 92 -6.02 -11.64 -0.43
CA GLU A 92 -6.50 -12.52 -1.49
C GLU A 92 -6.21 -11.90 -2.85
N LEU A 93 -5.57 -12.68 -3.72
CA LEU A 93 -5.34 -12.33 -5.12
C LEU A 93 -6.29 -13.13 -6.02
N GLN A 94 -7.02 -12.42 -6.88
CA GLN A 94 -7.78 -13.04 -7.97
C GLN A 94 -7.24 -12.53 -9.30
N ILE A 95 -6.79 -13.46 -10.16
CA ILE A 95 -6.26 -13.15 -11.48
C ILE A 95 -7.32 -13.54 -12.53
N GLY A 96 -7.86 -12.55 -13.24
CA GLY A 96 -8.72 -12.76 -14.39
C GLY A 96 -7.94 -12.81 -15.71
N MET A 97 -8.67 -12.99 -16.82
CA MET A 97 -8.10 -13.03 -18.17
C MET A 97 -7.35 -11.74 -18.51
N PHE A 98 -7.88 -10.57 -18.14
CA PHE A 98 -7.28 -9.26 -18.46
C PHE A 98 -6.72 -8.51 -17.26
N PHE A 99 -7.40 -8.58 -16.11
CA PHE A 99 -7.05 -7.80 -14.92
C PHE A 99 -6.96 -8.69 -13.68
N ALA A 100 -6.38 -8.14 -12.61
CA ALA A 100 -6.41 -8.74 -11.29
C ALA A 100 -7.27 -7.92 -10.32
N SER A 101 -7.59 -8.53 -9.19
CA SER A 101 -8.11 -7.85 -8.01
C SER A 101 -7.42 -8.34 -6.75
N VAL A 102 -7.30 -7.47 -5.76
CA VAL A 102 -6.72 -7.76 -4.45
C VAL A 102 -7.75 -7.42 -3.39
N SER A 103 -7.97 -8.32 -2.42
CA SER A 103 -8.75 -8.02 -1.20
C SER A 103 -7.85 -8.16 0.02
N LEU A 104 -7.70 -7.11 0.81
CA LEU A 104 -7.01 -7.15 2.10
C LEU A 104 -8.03 -7.05 3.23
N PHE A 105 -7.93 -7.94 4.22
CA PHE A 105 -8.80 -8.00 5.38
C PHE A 105 -8.00 -7.66 6.63
N SER A 106 -8.47 -6.67 7.41
CA SER A 106 -7.87 -6.25 8.67
C SER A 106 -8.96 -5.96 9.69
N GLY A 107 -9.16 -6.88 10.63
CA GLY A 107 -10.28 -6.88 11.57
C GLY A 107 -11.62 -6.90 10.83
N PRO A 108 -12.55 -5.96 11.11
CA PRO A 108 -13.84 -5.88 10.42
C PRO A 108 -13.75 -5.20 9.03
N VAL A 109 -12.59 -4.65 8.66
CA VAL A 109 -12.43 -3.83 7.46
C VAL A 109 -11.92 -4.67 6.30
N ARG A 110 -12.51 -4.47 5.13
CA ARG A 110 -12.07 -5.03 3.85
C ARG A 110 -11.69 -3.92 2.88
N TYR A 111 -10.50 -4.00 2.31
CA TYR A 111 -10.04 -3.16 1.20
C TYR A 111 -10.03 -4.01 -0.07
N ARG A 112 -10.93 -3.73 -1.02
CA ARG A 112 -10.99 -4.46 -2.28
C ARG A 112 -10.66 -3.54 -3.46
N PHE A 113 -9.60 -3.89 -4.17
CA PHE A 113 -9.17 -3.20 -5.38
C PHE A 113 -9.43 -4.04 -6.62
N TRP A 114 -9.97 -3.44 -7.68
CA TRP A 114 -10.25 -4.10 -8.96
C TRP A 114 -9.61 -3.37 -10.15
N TRP A 115 -9.61 -4.07 -11.29
CA TRP A 115 -8.96 -3.64 -12.54
C TRP A 115 -7.48 -3.33 -12.38
N LEU A 116 -6.79 -4.10 -11.53
CA LEU A 116 -5.37 -3.94 -11.28
C LEU A 116 -4.54 -4.55 -12.41
N ASN A 117 -3.36 -3.97 -12.64
CA ASN A 117 -2.30 -4.63 -13.38
C ASN A 117 -1.90 -5.91 -12.63
N LYS A 118 -1.78 -7.02 -13.36
CA LYS A 118 -1.51 -8.34 -12.77
C LYS A 118 -0.17 -8.41 -12.02
N ASN A 119 0.87 -7.77 -12.55
CA ASN A 119 2.20 -7.81 -11.93
C ASN A 119 2.17 -7.05 -10.60
N SER A 120 1.67 -5.82 -10.59
CA SER A 120 1.56 -5.03 -9.35
C SER A 120 0.68 -5.71 -8.30
N ALA A 121 -0.45 -6.31 -8.72
CA ALA A 121 -1.33 -7.07 -7.83
C ALA A 121 -0.62 -8.30 -7.24
N HIS A 122 0.12 -9.04 -8.08
CA HIS A 122 0.88 -10.20 -7.64
C HIS A 122 2.00 -9.81 -6.65
N ASP A 123 2.80 -8.79 -6.98
CA ASP A 123 3.93 -8.38 -6.14
C ASP A 123 3.44 -7.84 -4.80
N PHE A 124 2.36 -7.06 -4.80
CA PHE A 124 1.72 -6.60 -3.58
C PHE A 124 1.20 -7.75 -2.73
N ASN A 125 0.43 -8.68 -3.30
CA ASN A 125 -0.11 -9.81 -2.57
C ASN A 125 1.01 -10.67 -1.95
N ARG A 126 2.01 -11.05 -2.76
CA ARG A 126 3.15 -11.86 -2.32
C ARG A 126 3.88 -11.22 -1.15
N TYR A 127 4.14 -9.92 -1.23
CA TYR A 127 4.89 -9.22 -0.20
C TYR A 127 4.10 -9.09 1.12
N VAL A 128 2.80 -8.79 1.04
CA VAL A 128 1.92 -8.75 2.23
C VAL A 128 1.81 -10.13 2.88
N GLU A 129 1.60 -11.20 2.10
CA GLU A 129 1.58 -12.58 2.60
C GLU A 129 2.89 -12.94 3.32
N TYR A 130 4.03 -12.60 2.72
CA TYR A 130 5.34 -12.83 3.32
C TYR A 130 5.47 -12.14 4.68
N GLN A 131 5.06 -10.88 4.79
CA GLN A 131 5.11 -10.14 6.06
C GLN A 131 4.15 -10.73 7.10
N MET A 132 2.96 -11.18 6.71
CA MET A 132 2.03 -11.86 7.62
C MET A 132 2.65 -13.14 8.19
N LEU A 133 3.25 -13.99 7.33
CA LEU A 133 3.91 -15.23 7.75
C LEU A 133 5.11 -14.97 8.68
N LYS A 134 5.83 -13.87 8.45
CA LYS A 134 6.93 -13.46 9.31
C LYS A 134 6.44 -13.11 10.72
N HIS A 135 5.39 -12.30 10.84
CA HIS A 135 4.85 -11.88 12.14
C HIS A 135 4.24 -13.07 12.91
N GLN A 136 3.51 -13.97 12.25
CA GLN A 136 2.98 -15.18 12.89
C GLN A 136 4.07 -16.07 13.51
N LYS A 137 5.24 -16.16 12.87
CA LYS A 137 6.38 -16.94 13.39
C LYS A 137 7.05 -16.30 14.59
N GLU A 138 6.95 -14.98 14.74
CA GLU A 138 7.49 -14.25 15.88
C GLU A 138 6.57 -14.41 17.10
N ASP A 139 5.25 -14.41 16.90
CA ASP A 139 4.26 -14.61 17.98
C ASP A 139 4.29 -16.02 18.59
N VAL A 140 4.67 -17.05 17.81
CA VAL A 140 4.75 -18.46 18.27
C VAL A 140 6.06 -18.76 19.02
N LYS A 141 7.04 -17.86 19.01
CA LYS A 141 8.34 -18.03 19.68
C LYS A 141 8.39 -17.49 21.12
N LEU A 142 7.25 -17.08 21.67
CA LEU A 142 7.06 -16.62 23.04
C LEU A 142 6.34 -17.71 23.87
#